data_AF-A0A0B2A9V7-F1
#
_entry.id   AF-A0A0B2A9V7-F1
#
_cell.length_a   1.000
_cell.length_b   1.000
_cell.length_c   1.000
_cell.angle_alpha   90.00
_cell.angle_beta   90.00
_cell.angle_gamma   90.00
#
_symmetry.space_group_name_H-M   'P 1'
#
loop_
_entity.id
_entity.type
_entity.pdbx_description
1 polymer ?
#
loop_
_entity_poly.entity_id
_entity_poly.type
_entity_poly.pdbx_seq_one_letter_code
_entity_poly.pdbx_strand_id
1 'polypeptide(L)'
;MAWGKTEEQKQAERLQQEAAARDAAAQQKARDEAARQKAFLASPLGRAHTAFDRGDGFFQFQAVTSQLTGEPSGFGSSGNAVRSHDDHVQLLAQVEAVGWRLENVGYTFVPTGSTSTARMLSTGEGTVNEGYVSAVYLFRRAT
;
A
#
# COMPACT_ATOMS: atom_id res chain seq x y z
N MET A 1 -48.73 41.41 -8.43
CA MET A 1 -47.92 40.19 -8.15
C MET A 1 -46.45 40.54 -8.39
N ALA A 2 -45.71 40.93 -7.35
CA ALA A 2 -44.28 41.20 -7.47
C ALA A 2 -43.54 39.88 -7.20
N TRP A 3 -43.15 39.19 -8.27
CA TRP A 3 -42.49 37.88 -8.20
C TRP A 3 -41.00 38.08 -8.50
N GLY A 4 -40.21 38.26 -7.43
CA GLY A 4 -38.75 38.40 -7.52
C GLY A 4 -38.14 38.64 -6.14
N LYS A 5 -37.13 37.84 -5.75
CA LYS A 5 -36.40 37.99 -4.47
C LYS A 5 -35.75 39.36 -4.38
N THR A 6 -35.81 40.00 -3.22
CA THR A 6 -35.14 41.30 -2.97
C THR A 6 -33.62 41.13 -2.99
N GLU A 7 -32.88 42.21 -3.28
CA GLU A 7 -31.41 42.15 -3.34
C GLU A 7 -30.78 41.70 -2.02
N GLU A 8 -31.37 42.08 -0.88
CA GLU A 8 -30.96 41.61 0.45
C GLU A 8 -31.08 40.09 0.60
N GLN A 9 -32.16 39.49 0.07
CA GLN A 9 -32.33 38.02 0.09
C GLN A 9 -31.27 37.32 -0.76
N LYS A 10 -30.91 37.87 -1.92
CA LYS A 10 -29.82 37.33 -2.75
C LYS A 10 -28.44 37.50 -2.11
N GLN A 11 -28.22 38.56 -1.34
CA GLN A 11 -26.98 38.74 -0.58
C GLN A 11 -26.88 37.77 0.58
N ALA A 12 -27.96 37.62 1.36
CA ALA A 12 -28.03 36.64 2.44
C ALA A 12 -27.83 35.20 1.93
N GLU A 13 -28.47 34.83 0.82
CA GLU A 13 -28.27 33.51 0.19
C GLU A 13 -26.82 33.31 -0.27
N ARG A 14 -26.15 34.32 -0.85
CA ARG A 14 -24.74 34.22 -1.22
C ARG A 14 -23.82 34.06 -0.01
N LEU A 15 -24.04 34.82 1.05
CA LEU A 15 -23.27 34.72 2.28
C LEU A 15 -23.45 33.33 2.92
N GLN A 16 -24.67 32.80 2.93
CA GLN A 16 -24.97 31.45 3.39
C GLN A 16 -24.32 30.38 2.51
N GLN A 17 -24.39 30.52 1.18
CA GLN A 17 -23.75 29.59 0.24
C GLN A 17 -22.23 29.61 0.37
N GLU A 18 -21.63 30.78 0.54
CA GLU A 18 -20.19 30.92 0.71
C GLU A 18 -19.72 30.36 2.07
N ALA A 19 -20.47 30.62 3.15
CA ALA A 19 -20.20 30.00 4.45
C ALA A 19 -20.32 28.47 4.38
N ALA A 20 -21.39 27.95 3.78
CA ALA A 20 -21.59 26.51 3.59
C ALA A 20 -20.50 25.89 2.72
N ALA A 21 -20.04 26.59 1.66
CA ALA A 21 -18.94 26.14 0.81
C ALA A 21 -17.60 26.12 1.57
N ARG A 22 -17.33 27.13 2.41
CA ARG A 22 -16.13 27.18 3.27
C ARG A 22 -16.15 26.04 4.30
N ASP A 23 -17.29 25.81 4.95
CA ASP A 23 -17.45 24.72 5.92
C ASP A 23 -17.31 23.36 5.26
N ALA A 24 -17.93 23.15 4.08
CA ALA A 24 -17.78 21.93 3.30
C ALA A 24 -16.32 21.68 2.88
N ALA A 25 -15.62 22.73 2.44
CA ALA A 25 -14.20 22.64 2.09
C ALA A 25 -13.31 22.32 3.30
N ALA A 26 -13.59 22.92 4.47
CA ALA A 26 -12.88 22.62 5.71
C ALA A 26 -13.13 21.18 6.18
N GLN A 27 -14.38 20.71 6.10
CA GLN A 27 -14.73 19.32 6.42
C GLN A 27 -14.04 18.33 5.48
N GLN A 28 -13.99 18.63 4.18
CA GLN A 28 -13.32 17.77 3.21
C GLN A 28 -11.82 17.67 3.50
N LYS A 29 -11.15 18.80 3.75
CA LYS A 29 -9.73 18.81 4.14
C LYS A 29 -9.47 17.99 5.40
N ALA A 30 -10.28 18.17 6.44
CA ALA A 30 -10.15 17.42 7.69
C ALA A 30 -10.34 15.91 7.46
N ARG A 31 -11.27 15.50 6.59
CA ARG A 31 -11.46 14.10 6.21
C ARG A 31 -10.25 13.53 5.47
N ASP A 32 -9.70 14.29 4.53
CA ASP A 32 -8.54 13.89 3.74
C ASP A 32 -7.29 13.75 4.64
N GLU A 33 -7.08 14.67 5.58
CA GLU A 33 -6.01 14.61 6.58
C GLU A 33 -6.17 13.40 7.51
N ALA A 34 -7.38 13.16 8.03
CA ALA A 34 -7.65 11.99 8.86
C ALA A 34 -7.42 10.68 8.09
N ALA A 35 -7.78 10.63 6.80
CA ALA A 35 -7.53 9.47 5.95
C ALA A 35 -6.02 9.24 5.75
N ARG A 36 -5.24 10.30 5.50
CA ARG A 36 -3.78 10.23 5.38
C ARG A 36 -3.13 9.75 6.68
N GLN A 37 -3.54 10.29 7.81
CA GLN A 37 -3.02 9.88 9.12
C GLN A 37 -3.33 8.41 9.39
N LYS A 38 -4.56 7.96 9.12
CA LYS A 38 -4.94 6.55 9.25
C LYS A 38 -4.12 5.64 8.34
N ALA A 39 -3.90 6.04 7.10
CA ALA A 39 -3.06 5.30 6.16
C ALA A 39 -1.60 5.22 6.63
N PHE A 40 -1.06 6.32 7.15
CA PHE A 40 0.29 6.34 7.73
C PHE A 40 0.40 5.39 8.93
N LEU A 41 -0.53 5.44 9.87
CA LEU A 41 -0.53 4.55 11.05
C LEU A 41 -0.68 3.07 10.68
N ALA A 42 -1.35 2.77 9.57
CA ALA A 42 -1.45 1.41 9.04
C ALA A 42 -0.19 0.94 8.29
N SER A 43 0.66 1.87 7.85
CA SER A 43 1.92 1.55 7.16
C SER A 43 2.91 0.83 8.10
N PRO A 44 3.89 0.06 7.57
CA PRO A 44 4.90 -0.57 8.41
C PRO A 44 5.64 0.42 9.31
N LEU A 45 5.97 1.61 8.80
CA LEU A 45 6.65 2.65 9.59
C LEU A 45 5.77 3.23 10.69
N GLY A 46 4.49 3.54 10.40
CA GLY A 46 3.56 4.04 11.41
C GLY A 46 3.29 3.02 12.52
N ARG A 47 3.23 1.73 12.17
CA ARG A 47 3.15 0.65 13.17
C ARG A 47 4.44 0.52 13.97
N ALA A 48 5.61 0.71 13.36
CA ALA A 48 6.89 0.68 14.07
C ALA A 48 6.99 1.80 15.11
N HIS A 49 6.54 3.02 14.78
CA HIS A 49 6.42 4.13 15.74
C HIS A 49 5.46 3.77 16.87
N THR A 50 4.25 3.33 16.53
CA THR A 50 3.23 2.98 17.53
C THR A 50 3.72 1.88 18.49
N ALA A 51 4.41 0.85 17.98
CA ALA A 51 4.97 -0.22 18.78
C ALA A 51 6.10 0.28 19.72
N PHE A 52 6.95 1.17 19.22
CA PHE A 52 8.06 1.74 19.99
C PHE A 52 7.54 2.62 21.14
N ASP A 53 6.58 3.49 20.83
CA ASP A 53 5.91 4.38 21.78
C ASP A 53 5.17 3.58 22.86
N ARG A 54 4.59 2.43 22.49
CA ARG A 54 3.91 1.53 23.43
C ARG A 54 4.86 0.83 24.41
N GLY A 55 6.16 0.76 24.11
CA GLY A 55 7.11 0.06 24.98
C GLY A 55 7.55 -1.32 24.48
N ASP A 56 7.16 -1.73 23.27
CA ASP A 56 7.37 -3.11 22.82
C ASP A 56 8.86 -3.47 22.70
N GLY A 57 9.21 -4.71 23.06
CA GLY A 57 10.58 -5.23 22.92
C GLY A 57 10.91 -5.74 21.51
N PHE A 58 9.89 -6.13 20.75
CA PHE A 58 10.01 -6.66 19.40
C PHE A 58 8.97 -6.06 18.47
N PHE A 59 9.34 -5.90 17.20
CA PHE A 59 8.45 -5.47 16.14
C PHE A 59 8.63 -6.37 14.92
N GLN A 60 7.52 -6.83 14.36
CA GLN A 60 7.52 -7.71 13.19
C GLN A 60 6.58 -7.15 12.12
N PHE A 61 7.00 -7.22 10.86
CA PHE A 61 6.10 -7.05 9.74
C PHE A 61 6.44 -7.97 8.58
N GLN A 62 5.43 -8.21 7.74
CA GLN A 62 5.56 -8.98 6.51
C GLN A 62 5.44 -8.03 5.32
N ALA A 63 6.26 -8.24 4.30
CA ALA A 63 6.18 -7.52 3.03
C ALA A 63 6.36 -8.49 1.85
N VAL A 64 5.84 -8.11 0.69
CA VAL A 64 6.09 -8.83 -0.57
C VAL A 64 7.34 -8.22 -1.21
N THR A 65 8.38 -9.02 -1.41
CA THR A 65 9.68 -8.57 -1.93
C THR A 65 9.73 -8.65 -3.45
N SER A 66 9.24 -9.76 -4.00
CA SER A 66 9.25 -10.00 -5.45
C SER A 66 8.02 -10.79 -5.88
N GLN A 67 7.57 -10.57 -7.10
CA GLN A 67 6.51 -11.32 -7.75
C GLN A 67 7.07 -12.03 -8.99
N LEU A 68 6.67 -13.28 -9.18
CA LEU A 68 6.93 -14.11 -10.34
C LEU A 68 5.63 -14.22 -11.13
N THR A 69 5.56 -13.58 -12.28
CA THR A 69 4.41 -13.63 -13.18
C THR A 69 4.78 -14.35 -14.46
N GLY A 70 3.90 -15.22 -14.95
CA GLY A 70 4.06 -15.85 -16.25
C GLY A 70 3.67 -14.94 -17.39
N GLU A 71 4.49 -14.88 -18.44
CA GLU A 71 4.09 -14.26 -19.69
C GLU A 71 3.59 -15.36 -20.66
N PRO A 72 2.30 -15.31 -21.08
CA PRO A 72 1.79 -16.25 -22.07
C PRO A 72 2.44 -15.95 -23.42
N SER A 73 3.32 -16.83 -23.90
CA SER A 73 3.85 -16.74 -25.26
C SER A 73 3.14 -17.74 -26.17
N GLY A 74 2.59 -17.24 -27.28
CA GLY A 74 1.96 -18.07 -28.32
C GLY A 74 2.95 -18.87 -29.18
N PHE A 75 4.25 -18.86 -28.85
CA PHE A 75 5.32 -19.40 -29.70
C PHE A 75 6.39 -20.19 -28.93
N GLY A 76 5.99 -20.93 -27.89
CA GLY A 76 6.78 -22.04 -27.34
C GLY A 76 7.84 -21.69 -26.28
N SER A 77 7.91 -20.46 -25.78
CA SER A 77 8.78 -20.10 -24.64
C SER A 77 7.97 -19.44 -23.52
N SER A 78 7.55 -20.24 -22.55
CA SER A 78 7.00 -19.74 -21.30
C SER A 78 8.08 -18.94 -20.55
N GLY A 79 8.03 -17.61 -20.66
CA GLY A 79 8.93 -16.71 -19.94
C GLY A 79 8.39 -16.37 -18.55
N ASN A 80 9.28 -16.25 -17.58
CA ASN A 80 8.96 -15.75 -16.24
C ASN A 80 9.45 -14.31 -16.11
N ALA A 81 8.57 -13.37 -15.78
CA ALA A 81 8.95 -12.01 -15.40
C ALA A 81 9.05 -11.92 -13.87
N VAL A 82 10.20 -11.48 -13.36
CA VAL A 82 10.39 -11.17 -11.94
C VAL A 82 10.26 -9.66 -11.75
N ARG A 83 9.28 -9.22 -10.97
CA ARG A 83 9.19 -7.82 -10.51
C ARG A 83 9.66 -7.76 -9.07
N SER A 84 10.74 -7.04 -8.82
CA SER A 84 11.24 -6.75 -7.46
C SER A 84 10.82 -5.36 -7.02
N HIS A 85 10.59 -5.19 -5.72
CA HIS A 85 10.32 -3.90 -5.11
C HIS A 85 11.62 -3.35 -4.47
N ASP A 86 12.20 -2.30 -5.05
CA ASP A 86 13.48 -1.74 -4.59
C ASP A 86 13.36 -0.91 -3.30
N ASP A 87 12.14 -0.54 -2.89
CA ASP A 87 11.88 0.38 -1.77
C ASP A 87 12.02 -0.26 -0.36
N HIS A 88 12.33 -1.57 -0.29
CA HIS A 88 12.43 -2.25 1.01
C HIS A 88 13.63 -1.77 1.84
N VAL A 89 14.76 -1.45 1.22
CA VAL A 89 15.96 -1.01 1.95
C VAL A 89 15.72 0.32 2.66
N GLN A 90 15.07 1.27 1.99
CA GLN A 90 14.74 2.56 2.58
C GLN A 90 13.76 2.41 3.74
N LEU A 91 12.73 1.56 3.59
CA LEU A 91 11.79 1.27 4.66
C LEU A 91 12.49 0.66 5.90
N LEU A 92 13.39 -0.30 5.70
CA LEU A 92 14.13 -0.91 6.82
C LEU A 92 14.98 0.13 7.55
N ALA A 93 15.69 1.00 6.82
CA ALA A 93 16.47 2.09 7.41
C ALA A 93 15.59 3.08 8.19
N GLN A 94 14.39 3.40 7.68
CA GLN A 94 13.43 4.25 8.39
C GLN A 94 12.95 3.59 9.68
N VAL A 95 12.68 2.29 9.67
CA VAL A 95 12.29 1.54 10.88
C VAL A 95 13.44 1.53 11.90
N GLU A 96 14.69 1.33 11.46
CA GLU A 96 15.84 1.41 12.37
C GLU A 96 16.04 2.81 12.97
N ALA A 97 15.77 3.87 12.19
CA ALA A 97 15.82 5.25 12.68
C ALA A 97 14.81 5.55 13.79
N VAL A 98 13.73 4.78 13.92
CA VAL A 98 12.78 4.87 15.06
C VAL A 98 13.41 4.36 16.36
N GLY A 99 14.48 3.58 16.29
CA GLY A 99 15.09 2.90 17.45
C GLY A 99 14.88 1.39 17.45
N TRP A 100 14.53 0.81 16.31
CA TRP A 100 14.54 -0.63 16.10
C TRP A 100 15.91 -1.08 15.56
N ARG A 101 16.24 -2.36 15.74
CA ARG A 101 17.40 -2.99 15.12
C ARG A 101 16.97 -4.28 14.46
N LEU A 102 17.31 -4.46 13.20
CA LEU A 102 16.97 -5.66 12.46
C LEU A 102 17.68 -6.87 13.09
N GLU A 103 16.89 -7.87 13.49
CA GLU A 103 17.39 -9.08 14.13
C GLU A 103 17.41 -10.25 13.13
N ASN A 104 16.33 -10.43 12.38
CA ASN A 104 16.17 -11.55 11.46
C ASN A 104 15.27 -11.21 10.27
N VAL A 105 15.50 -11.87 9.14
CA VAL A 105 14.65 -11.85 7.95
C VAL A 105 14.40 -13.27 7.48
N GLY A 106 13.13 -13.67 7.40
CA GLY A 106 12.70 -14.93 6.82
C GLY A 106 12.08 -14.71 5.45
N TYR A 107 12.47 -15.50 4.44
CA TYR A 107 11.86 -15.47 3.12
C TYR A 107 11.03 -16.73 2.88
N THR A 108 9.85 -16.58 2.30
CA THR A 108 8.99 -17.69 1.93
C THR A 108 8.37 -17.41 0.56
N PHE A 109 8.50 -18.38 -0.35
CA PHE A 109 7.81 -18.32 -1.63
C PHE A 109 6.39 -18.87 -1.46
N VAL A 110 5.40 -18.08 -1.87
CA VAL A 110 3.99 -18.45 -1.86
C VAL A 110 3.54 -18.67 -3.31
N PRO A 111 3.28 -19.92 -3.73
CA PRO A 111 2.75 -20.21 -5.05
C PRO A 111 1.29 -19.74 -5.15
N THR A 112 0.96 -18.99 -6.21
CA THR A 112 -0.40 -18.46 -6.45
C THR A 112 -1.13 -19.17 -7.58
N GLY A 113 -0.41 -19.90 -8.43
CA GLY A 113 -1.01 -20.67 -9.51
C GLY A 113 0.04 -21.28 -10.43
N SER A 114 -0.41 -22.09 -11.38
CA SER A 114 0.43 -22.52 -12.49
C SER A 114 -0.38 -22.48 -13.79
N THR A 115 0.11 -21.78 -14.80
CA THR A 115 -0.45 -21.86 -16.16
C THR A 115 0.29 -22.96 -16.92
N SER A 116 -0.40 -24.05 -17.25
CA SER A 116 0.13 -25.06 -18.17
C SER A 116 -0.37 -24.75 -19.57
N THR A 117 0.54 -24.38 -20.47
CA THR A 117 0.22 -24.22 -21.90
C THR A 117 0.67 -25.46 -22.64
N ALA A 118 -0.29 -26.23 -23.17
CA ALA A 118 -0.01 -27.33 -24.07
C ALA A 118 0.65 -26.76 -25.34
N ARG A 119 1.87 -27.20 -25.67
CA ARG A 119 2.55 -26.77 -26.89
C ARG A 119 1.80 -27.36 -28.09
N MET A 120 1.16 -26.52 -28.89
CA MET A 120 0.34 -26.94 -30.04
C MET A 120 1.10 -27.75 -31.11
N LEU A 121 2.44 -27.78 -31.07
CA LEU A 121 3.31 -28.42 -32.08
C LEU A 121 4.40 -29.34 -31.49
N SER A 122 4.41 -29.62 -30.18
CA SER A 122 5.36 -30.56 -29.57
C SER A 122 4.74 -31.33 -28.40
N THR A 123 5.18 -32.57 -28.13
CA THR A 123 4.73 -33.42 -27.01
C THR A 123 5.25 -32.94 -25.64
N GLY A 124 5.00 -31.68 -25.28
CA GLY A 124 5.43 -31.10 -24.01
C GLY A 124 4.48 -30.02 -23.50
N GLU A 125 4.24 -30.04 -22.19
CA GLU A 125 3.55 -28.97 -21.46
C GLU A 125 4.59 -27.94 -20.97
N GLY A 126 4.30 -26.65 -21.17
CA GLY A 126 5.05 -25.57 -20.52
C GLY A 126 4.31 -25.15 -19.26
N THR A 127 4.81 -25.51 -18.08
CA THR A 127 4.26 -25.06 -16.80
C THR A 127 4.96 -23.77 -16.36
N VAL A 128 4.21 -22.67 -16.30
CA VAL A 128 4.66 -21.45 -15.65
C VAL A 128 4.12 -21.41 -14.24
N ASN A 129 5.02 -21.37 -13.25
CA ASN A 129 4.64 -21.15 -11.86
C ASN A 129 4.47 -19.66 -11.60
N GLU A 130 3.31 -19.26 -11.13
CA GLU A 130 3.03 -17.92 -10.62
C GLU A 130 3.15 -17.94 -9.10
N GLY A 131 3.73 -16.89 -8.54
CA GLY A 131 3.85 -16.76 -7.09
C GLY A 131 4.53 -15.47 -6.67
N TYR A 132 4.69 -15.30 -5.37
CA TYR A 132 5.41 -14.17 -4.81
C TYR A 132 6.30 -14.59 -3.65
N VAL A 133 7.42 -13.89 -3.48
CA VAL A 133 8.29 -14.02 -2.33
C VAL A 133 7.82 -13.05 -1.27
N SER A 134 7.41 -13.59 -0.13
CA SER A 134 7.12 -12.81 1.06
C SER A 134 8.29 -12.86 2.03
N ALA A 135 8.68 -11.70 2.53
CA ALA A 135 9.67 -11.56 3.59
C ALA A 135 8.97 -11.21 4.91
N VAL A 136 9.40 -11.85 5.99
CA VAL A 136 9.04 -11.52 7.36
C VAL A 136 10.27 -10.91 8.02
N TYR A 137 10.17 -9.66 8.44
CA TYR A 137 11.23 -8.93 9.12
C TYR A 137 10.93 -8.87 10.62
N LEU A 138 11.91 -9.27 11.43
CA LEU A 138 11.87 -9.18 12.89
C LEU A 138 12.91 -8.17 13.36
N PHE A 139 12.45 -7.24 14.19
CA PHE A 139 13.27 -6.23 14.83
C PHE A 139 13.21 -6.39 16.35
N ARG A 140 14.35 -6.15 16.98
CA ARG A 140 14.47 -5.95 18.43
C ARG A 140 14.57 -4.46 18.72
N ARG A 141 14.10 -4.02 19.89
CA ARG A 141 14.32 -2.64 20.31
C ARG A 141 15.81 -2.38 20.52
N ALA A 142 16.31 -1.28 19.96
CA ALA A 142 17.62 -0.75 20.31
C ALA A 142 17.46 0.02 21.63
N THR A 143 18.07 -0.52 22.68
CA THR A 143 18.21 0.13 24.01
C THR A 143 18.87 1.49 23.92
#